data_AF-A0A7L2NDV9-F1
#
_entry.id   AF-A0A7L2NDV9-F1
#
_cell.length_a   1.000
_cell.length_b   1.000
_cell.length_c   1.000
_cell.angle_alpha   90.00
_cell.angle_beta   90.00
_cell.angle_gamma   90.00
#
_symmetry.space_group_name_H-M   'P 1'
#
loop_
_entity.id
_entity.type
_entity.pdbx_description
1 polymer ?
#
loop_
_entity_poly.entity_id
_entity_poly.type
_entity_poly.pdbx_seq_one_letter_code
_entity_poly.pdbx_strand_id
1 'polypeptide(L)'
;ESYPSSSPIWFVESDDPNLTSVLERLEDIKKSNTLLLQQLKRLICDLCRLYNLPQHPDVEMLDQPLPAGQDIEDLDHYDMKEEEPVDGKKSEDEGIEKENLAILEKIRKNQRQDHLNGAVSGSVQASDRLMKELRDIYRSQSYKTGIYSVELVNDSLYEWHVKLLKVDPDSPLHSDLQVLKEKEGVEYILLNFSFKDNFPFDPPFVRVVSPVLTGGYVLGGGALCMELLTKQGWSSAYSIESVIMQINATLVKGKARVQFGANKNQYNLARAQQSYKSLVQIHEKNGWYTPPKEDG
;
A
#
# COMPACT_ATOMS: atom_id res chain seq x y z
N GLU A 1 11.65 -1.62 21.64
CA GLU A 1 12.43 -2.88 21.54
C GLU A 1 12.51 -3.37 20.09
N SER A 2 13.19 -2.62 19.22
CA SER A 2 13.23 -2.92 17.76
C SER A 2 14.63 -2.68 17.18
N TYR A 3 15.67 -2.93 17.98
CA TYR A 3 17.04 -2.92 17.48
C TYR A 3 17.35 -4.26 16.81
N PRO A 4 17.87 -4.28 15.57
CA PRO A 4 18.11 -5.53 14.85
C PRO A 4 19.12 -6.41 15.61
N SER A 5 18.72 -7.66 15.89
CA SER A 5 19.54 -8.65 16.60
C SER A 5 20.55 -9.37 15.70
N SER A 6 20.37 -9.29 14.39
CA SER A 6 21.26 -9.83 13.37
C SER A 6 22.20 -8.76 12.83
N SER A 7 23.47 -9.12 12.61
CA SER A 7 24.45 -8.21 11.99
C SER A 7 23.98 -7.81 10.57
N PRO A 8 24.02 -6.53 10.21
CA PRO A 8 23.71 -6.08 8.85
C PRO A 8 24.80 -6.51 7.87
N ILE A 9 24.42 -6.66 6.59
CA ILE A 9 25.34 -6.95 5.50
C ILE A 9 25.72 -5.62 4.84
N TRP A 10 27.02 -5.32 4.79
CA TRP A 10 27.57 -4.15 4.10
C TRP A 10 28.23 -4.59 2.79
N PHE A 11 28.06 -3.82 1.71
CA PHE A 11 28.61 -4.14 0.40
C PHE A 11 29.04 -2.85 -0.33
N VAL A 12 30.02 -2.96 -1.23
CA VAL A 12 30.51 -1.87 -2.09
C VAL A 12 30.59 -2.36 -3.53
N GLU A 13 30.06 -1.59 -4.48
CA GLU A 13 30.11 -1.89 -5.93
C GLU A 13 31.43 -1.46 -6.59
N SER A 14 32.36 -0.88 -5.83
CA SER A 14 33.64 -0.37 -6.33
C SER A 14 34.73 -1.44 -6.24
N ASP A 15 35.58 -1.50 -7.26
CA ASP A 15 36.78 -2.36 -7.28
C ASP A 15 37.97 -1.77 -6.48
N ASP A 16 37.78 -0.69 -5.72
CA ASP A 16 38.84 -0.08 -4.91
C ASP A 16 39.21 -0.99 -3.71
N PRO A 17 40.44 -1.54 -3.67
CA PRO A 17 40.86 -2.44 -2.60
C PRO A 17 40.85 -1.78 -1.22
N ASN A 18 40.96 -0.45 -1.14
CA ASN A 18 40.92 0.27 0.12
C ASN A 18 39.50 0.30 0.70
N LEU A 19 38.47 0.45 -0.15
CA LEU A 19 37.07 0.39 0.28
C LEU A 19 36.69 -1.01 0.76
N THR A 20 37.16 -2.04 0.08
CA THR A 20 36.98 -3.44 0.51
C THR A 20 37.61 -3.68 1.88
N SER A 21 38.83 -3.18 2.09
CA SER A 21 39.51 -3.26 3.39
C SER A 21 38.77 -2.52 4.53
N VAL A 22 38.11 -1.39 4.22
CA VAL A 22 37.25 -0.69 5.19
C VAL A 22 36.04 -1.53 5.59
N LEU A 23 35.40 -2.22 4.65
CA LEU A 23 34.25 -3.08 4.94
C LEU A 23 34.63 -4.34 5.73
N GLU A 24 35.75 -5.00 5.38
CA GLU A 24 36.25 -6.17 6.12
C GLU A 24 36.48 -5.86 7.61
N ARG A 25 36.98 -4.66 7.91
CA ARG A 25 37.22 -4.19 9.29
C ARG A 25 35.93 -3.96 10.10
N LEU A 26 34.75 -3.95 9.48
CA LEU A 26 33.47 -3.87 10.20
C LEU A 26 33.07 -5.21 10.84
N GLU A 27 33.64 -6.33 10.37
CA GLU A 27 33.41 -7.66 10.95
C GLU A 27 34.06 -7.84 12.32
N ASP A 28 35.12 -7.07 12.61
CA ASP A 28 35.85 -7.09 13.89
C ASP A 28 35.05 -6.46 15.06
N ILE A 29 33.91 -5.81 14.78
CA ILE A 29 33.09 -5.15 15.79
C ILE A 29 32.28 -6.20 16.56
N LYS A 30 32.55 -6.31 17.86
CA LYS A 30 31.88 -7.26 18.76
C LYS A 30 30.38 -6.97 18.85
N LYS A 31 29.58 -8.04 18.90
CA LYS A 31 28.12 -7.97 19.10
C LYS A 31 27.79 -7.19 20.38
N SER A 32 27.02 -6.11 20.23
CA SER A 32 26.54 -5.24 21.31
C SER A 32 25.10 -4.79 21.01
N ASN A 33 24.42 -4.22 22.01
CA ASN A 33 23.07 -3.67 21.84
C ASN A 33 23.02 -2.43 20.92
N THR A 34 24.17 -1.92 20.49
CA THR A 34 24.32 -0.77 19.58
C THR A 34 25.18 -1.10 18.36
N LEU A 35 25.17 -2.36 17.93
CA LEU A 35 26.00 -2.90 16.85
C LEU A 35 25.95 -2.07 15.54
N LEU A 36 24.76 -1.71 15.07
CA LEU A 36 24.58 -0.92 13.85
C LEU A 36 25.16 0.50 14.01
N LEU A 37 25.00 1.13 15.17
CA LEU A 37 25.53 2.48 15.44
C LEU A 37 27.05 2.46 15.50
N GLN A 38 27.62 1.42 16.11
CA GLN A 38 29.07 1.21 16.16
C GLN A 38 29.66 0.96 14.76
N GLN A 39 28.99 0.14 13.94
CA GLN A 39 29.39 -0.10 12.56
C GLN A 39 29.30 1.17 11.70
N LEU A 40 28.21 1.93 11.83
CA LEU A 40 28.00 3.19 11.12
C LEU A 40 29.07 4.23 11.50
N LYS A 41 29.29 4.45 12.80
CA LYS A 41 30.34 5.34 13.31
C LYS A 41 31.70 4.96 12.73
N ARG A 42 32.03 3.66 12.76
CA ARG A 42 33.32 3.17 12.26
C ARG A 42 33.46 3.36 10.76
N LEU A 43 32.43 3.04 9.99
CA LEU A 43 32.40 3.21 8.54
C LEU A 43 32.62 4.68 8.17
N ILE A 44 31.90 5.62 8.80
CA ILE A 44 32.06 7.06 8.56
C ILE A 44 33.49 7.51 8.88
N CYS A 45 34.03 7.12 10.03
CA CYS A 45 35.41 7.46 10.42
C CYS A 45 36.45 6.95 9.41
N ASP A 46 36.32 5.69 8.97
CA ASP A 46 37.29 5.07 8.07
C ASP A 46 37.18 5.63 6.64
N LEU A 47 35.98 5.97 6.16
CA LEU A 47 35.78 6.67 4.88
C LEU A 47 36.30 8.11 4.92
N CYS A 48 36.03 8.86 6.01
CA CYS A 48 36.58 10.20 6.17
C CYS A 48 38.11 10.19 6.17
N ARG A 49 38.75 9.20 6.80
CA ARG A 49 40.21 9.04 6.73
C ARG A 49 40.70 8.68 5.33
N LEU A 50 40.02 7.75 4.65
CA LEU A 50 40.41 7.31 3.31
C LEU A 50 40.36 8.46 2.29
N TYR A 51 39.32 9.29 2.37
CA TYR A 51 39.12 10.43 1.45
C TYR A 51 39.62 11.77 1.98
N ASN A 52 40.29 11.77 3.15
CA ASN A 52 40.81 12.97 3.80
C ASN A 52 39.74 14.07 4.01
N LEU A 53 38.54 13.66 4.46
CA LEU A 53 37.40 14.52 4.75
C LEU A 53 37.36 14.90 6.24
N PRO A 54 36.88 16.11 6.58
CA PRO A 54 36.68 16.49 7.97
C PRO A 54 35.61 15.62 8.63
N GLN A 55 35.91 15.10 9.81
CA GLN A 55 34.95 14.33 10.60
C GLN A 55 34.02 15.28 11.37
N HIS A 56 32.71 15.07 11.26
CA HIS A 56 31.73 15.87 11.99
C HIS A 56 31.70 15.46 13.48
N PRO A 57 31.61 16.41 14.44
CA PRO A 57 31.57 16.10 15.88
C PRO A 57 30.48 15.11 16.27
N ASP A 58 29.31 15.18 15.61
CA ASP A 58 28.18 14.29 15.89
C ASP A 58 28.50 12.80 15.65
N VAL A 59 29.47 12.49 14.78
CA VAL A 59 29.90 11.10 14.53
C VAL A 59 30.52 10.50 15.79
N GLU A 60 31.15 11.32 16.63
CA GLU A 60 31.72 10.87 17.91
C GLU A 60 30.64 10.58 18.97
N MET A 61 29.45 11.16 18.80
CA MET A 61 28.32 11.04 19.72
C MET A 61 27.37 9.89 19.38
N LEU A 62 27.48 9.28 18.19
CA LEU A 62 26.56 8.23 17.69
C LEU A 62 26.45 6.98 18.57
N ASP A 63 27.48 6.65 19.35
CA ASP A 63 27.54 5.47 20.22
C ASP A 63 27.40 5.80 21.71
N GLN A 64 27.14 7.07 22.04
CA GLN A 64 26.96 7.51 23.41
C GLN A 64 25.50 7.27 23.85
N PRO A 65 25.27 6.83 25.10
CA PRO A 65 23.93 6.78 25.67
C PRO A 65 23.35 8.20 25.71
N LEU A 66 22.12 8.37 25.23
CA LEU A 66 21.40 9.64 25.39
C LEU A 66 21.32 9.98 26.89
N PRO A 67 21.62 11.23 27.29
CA PRO A 67 21.51 11.63 28.69
C PRO A 67 20.06 11.44 29.17
N ALA A 68 19.90 10.69 30.26
CA ALA A 68 18.60 10.51 30.88
C ALA A 68 18.16 11.82 31.55
N GLY A 69 17.10 12.45 31.03
CA GLY A 69 16.38 13.50 31.73
C GLY A 69 16.70 14.94 31.33
N GLN A 70 16.66 15.25 30.04
CA GLN A 70 16.27 16.59 29.60
C GLN A 70 15.00 16.46 28.77
N ASP A 71 13.96 17.17 29.22
CA ASP A 71 12.65 17.24 28.58
C ASP A 71 12.82 17.49 27.07
N ILE A 72 12.32 16.55 26.28
CA ILE A 72 12.27 16.61 24.81
C ILE A 72 11.10 17.52 24.40
N GLU A 73 10.96 18.68 25.04
CA GLU A 73 9.92 19.66 24.68
C GLU A 73 10.47 20.71 23.69
N ASP A 74 11.79 20.91 23.64
CA ASP A 74 12.41 21.97 22.83
C ASP A 74 13.26 21.47 21.64
N LEU A 75 13.48 20.16 21.48
CA LEU A 75 14.25 19.60 20.34
C LEU A 75 13.39 19.20 19.13
N ASP A 76 12.06 19.26 19.25
CA ASP A 76 11.12 18.97 18.16
C ASP A 76 10.76 20.22 17.34
N HIS A 77 11.42 21.35 17.65
CA HIS A 77 11.44 22.54 16.79
C HIS A 77 12.57 22.49 15.75
N TYR A 78 13.00 21.29 15.34
CA TYR A 78 13.22 21.12 13.91
C TYR A 78 11.85 21.23 13.24
N ASP A 79 11.44 22.46 12.96
CA ASP A 79 10.82 22.70 11.67
C ASP A 79 11.71 21.94 10.69
N MET A 80 11.22 20.80 10.19
CA MET A 80 11.43 20.55 8.78
C MET A 80 10.88 21.81 8.13
N LYS A 81 11.75 22.82 7.94
CA LYS A 81 11.56 23.76 6.86
C LYS A 81 11.14 22.85 5.73
N GLU A 82 9.91 23.03 5.26
CA GLU A 82 9.59 22.64 3.91
C GLU A 82 10.84 22.99 3.14
N GLU A 83 11.55 21.99 2.60
CA GLU A 83 12.46 22.29 1.51
C GLU A 83 11.52 22.97 0.53
N GLU A 84 11.57 24.30 0.50
CA GLU A 84 10.93 25.05 -0.56
C GLU A 84 11.37 24.34 -1.82
N PRO A 85 10.41 23.94 -2.67
CA PRO A 85 10.71 23.05 -3.77
C PRO A 85 11.87 23.66 -4.52
N VAL A 86 13.00 22.95 -4.54
CA VAL A 86 14.15 23.32 -5.36
C VAL A 86 13.59 23.53 -6.75
N ASP A 87 13.61 24.80 -7.16
CA ASP A 87 12.99 25.34 -8.36
C ASP A 87 13.39 24.45 -9.56
N GLY A 88 12.46 23.61 -10.05
CA GLY A 88 12.69 22.71 -11.18
C GLY A 88 12.14 21.29 -11.08
N LYS A 89 11.69 20.78 -9.93
CA LYS A 89 10.89 19.53 -9.88
C LYS A 89 9.41 19.89 -10.06
N LYS A 90 8.76 19.35 -11.09
CA LYS A 90 7.28 19.28 -11.16
C LYS A 90 6.79 18.81 -9.80
N SER A 91 5.91 19.59 -9.16
CA SER A 91 5.37 19.19 -7.87
C SER A 91 4.80 17.78 -8.03
N GLU A 92 5.12 16.88 -7.11
CA GLU A 92 4.59 15.51 -7.19
C GLU A 92 3.06 15.55 -7.29
N ASP A 93 2.42 16.60 -6.81
CA ASP A 93 0.97 16.76 -6.78
C ASP A 93 0.38 17.42 -8.05
N GLU A 94 1.18 17.63 -9.11
CA GLU A 94 0.72 18.18 -10.39
C GLU A 94 -0.38 17.31 -11.02
N GLY A 95 -1.51 17.93 -11.36
CA GLY A 95 -2.63 17.25 -12.01
C GLY A 95 -3.61 16.56 -11.07
N ILE A 96 -3.51 16.75 -9.75
CA ILE A 96 -4.52 16.31 -8.78
C ILE A 96 -5.51 17.45 -8.52
N GLU A 97 -6.80 17.14 -8.44
CA GLU A 97 -7.84 18.12 -8.12
C GLU A 97 -7.74 18.61 -6.66
N LYS A 98 -8.14 19.87 -6.41
CA LYS A 98 -8.00 20.52 -5.10
C LYS A 98 -8.65 19.74 -3.95
N GLU A 99 -9.80 19.11 -4.20
CA GLU A 99 -10.51 18.31 -3.19
C GLU A 99 -9.69 17.07 -2.79
N ASN A 100 -9.12 16.38 -3.78
CA ASN A 100 -8.28 15.20 -3.55
C ASN A 100 -6.95 15.57 -2.87
N LEU A 101 -6.39 16.76 -3.16
CA LEU A 101 -5.22 17.29 -2.44
C LEU A 101 -5.52 17.51 -0.96
N ALA A 102 -6.67 18.11 -0.64
CA ALA A 102 -7.07 18.31 0.76
C ALA A 102 -7.23 16.99 1.52
N ILE A 103 -7.69 15.91 0.84
CA ILE A 103 -7.74 14.57 1.42
C ILE A 103 -6.33 14.06 1.72
N LEU A 104 -5.39 14.17 0.77
CA LEU A 104 -4.00 13.74 0.98
C LEU A 104 -3.31 14.50 2.12
N GLU A 105 -3.49 15.81 2.21
CA GLU A 105 -2.98 16.64 3.30
C GLU A 105 -3.57 16.25 4.65
N LYS A 106 -4.89 16.01 4.71
CA LYS A 106 -5.58 15.54 5.92
C LYS A 106 -4.99 14.21 6.40
N ILE A 107 -4.72 13.27 5.50
CA ILE A 107 -4.13 11.97 5.85
C ILE A 107 -2.71 12.15 6.41
N ARG A 108 -1.85 12.95 5.75
CA ARG A 108 -0.49 13.22 6.23
C ARG A 108 -0.52 13.81 7.65
N LYS A 109 -1.44 14.74 7.91
CA LYS A 109 -1.61 15.34 9.24
C LYS A 109 -2.07 14.34 10.28
N ASN A 110 -3.06 13.50 9.95
CA ASN A 110 -3.55 12.45 10.86
C ASN A 110 -2.45 11.44 11.18
N GLN A 111 -1.70 10.96 10.18
CA GLN A 111 -0.58 10.04 10.40
C GLN A 111 0.47 10.63 11.35
N ARG A 112 0.86 11.90 11.15
CA ARG A 112 1.80 12.59 12.06
C ARG A 112 1.26 12.62 13.50
N GLN A 113 -0.03 12.89 13.67
CA GLN A 113 -0.67 12.91 14.98
C GLN A 113 -0.72 11.51 15.62
N ASP A 114 -1.02 10.47 14.85
CA ASP A 114 -1.06 9.09 15.34
C ASP A 114 0.32 8.59 15.74
N HIS A 115 1.37 9.01 15.01
CA HIS A 115 2.77 8.78 15.37
C HIS A 115 3.12 9.42 16.72
N LEU A 116 2.72 10.66 16.95
CA LEU A 116 2.93 11.36 18.22
C LEU A 116 2.17 10.70 19.38
N ASN A 117 0.96 10.20 19.11
CA ASN A 117 0.10 9.58 20.12
C ASN A 117 0.40 8.09 20.36
N GLY A 118 1.35 7.49 19.64
CA GLY A 118 1.64 6.05 19.71
C GLY A 118 0.51 5.15 19.20
N ALA A 119 -0.44 5.70 18.43
CA ALA A 119 -1.63 5.02 17.91
C ALA A 119 -1.45 4.56 16.45
N VAL A 120 -0.21 4.36 16.01
CA VAL A 120 0.13 4.05 14.61
C VAL A 120 -0.54 2.76 14.16
N SER A 121 -1.27 2.84 13.05
CA SER A 121 -1.83 1.67 12.35
C SER A 121 -0.92 1.27 11.19
N GLY A 122 -0.62 -0.02 11.11
CA GLY A 122 0.20 -0.61 10.05
C GLY A 122 1.70 -0.31 10.13
N SER A 123 2.39 -0.44 8.99
CA SER A 123 3.84 -0.22 8.87
C SER A 123 4.13 1.06 8.07
N VAL A 124 5.27 1.72 8.35
CA VAL A 124 5.68 2.92 7.59
C VAL A 124 5.76 2.62 6.10
N GLN A 125 6.34 1.47 5.72
CA GLN A 125 6.46 1.04 4.33
C GLN A 125 5.09 0.86 3.64
N ALA A 126 4.14 0.23 4.32
CA ALA A 126 2.79 0.05 3.79
C ALA A 126 2.07 1.38 3.66
N SER A 127 2.16 2.24 4.68
CA SER A 127 1.56 3.58 4.68
C SER A 127 2.12 4.45 3.54
N ASP A 128 3.44 4.48 3.34
CA ASP A 128 4.07 5.24 2.26
C ASP A 128 3.63 4.72 0.88
N ARG A 129 3.59 3.39 0.73
CA ARG A 129 3.11 2.78 -0.52
C ARG A 129 1.65 3.11 -0.78
N LEU A 130 0.77 3.04 0.22
CA LEU A 130 -0.65 3.35 0.09
C LEU A 130 -0.88 4.83 -0.24
N MET A 131 -0.13 5.73 0.37
CA MET A 131 -0.15 7.16 0.03
C MET A 131 0.25 7.40 -1.43
N LYS A 132 1.27 6.68 -1.92
CA LYS A 132 1.66 6.74 -3.34
C LYS A 132 0.55 6.21 -4.25
N GLU A 133 -0.04 5.06 -3.94
CA GLU A 133 -1.14 4.47 -4.74
C GLU A 133 -2.36 5.39 -4.82
N LEU A 134 -2.79 5.98 -3.70
CA LEU A 134 -3.92 6.90 -3.67
C LEU A 134 -3.64 8.16 -4.50
N ARG A 135 -2.42 8.68 -4.40
CA ARG A 135 -1.97 9.84 -5.19
C ARG A 135 -1.95 9.53 -6.69
N ASP A 136 -1.43 8.37 -7.08
CA ASP A 136 -1.37 7.92 -8.46
C ASP A 136 -2.80 7.73 -9.02
N ILE A 137 -3.73 7.15 -8.24
CA ILE A 137 -5.15 7.07 -8.57
C ILE A 137 -5.74 8.44 -8.85
N TYR A 138 -5.53 9.44 -7.98
CA TYR A 138 -6.10 10.77 -8.17
C TYR A 138 -5.54 11.52 -9.40
N ARG A 139 -4.33 11.16 -9.87
CA ARG A 139 -3.78 11.69 -11.12
C ARG A 139 -4.30 10.97 -12.37
N SER A 140 -4.75 9.73 -12.21
CA SER A 140 -5.11 8.84 -13.32
C SER A 140 -6.31 9.34 -14.13
N GLN A 141 -6.33 9.02 -15.42
CA GLN A 141 -7.46 9.35 -16.30
C GLN A 141 -8.69 8.50 -15.98
N SER A 142 -8.50 7.26 -15.53
CA SER A 142 -9.59 6.35 -15.17
C SER A 142 -10.43 6.91 -14.01
N TYR A 143 -9.76 7.48 -13.00
CA TYR A 143 -10.40 8.18 -11.89
C TYR A 143 -11.07 9.48 -12.36
N LYS A 144 -10.34 10.35 -13.08
CA LYS A 144 -10.85 11.67 -13.54
C LYS A 144 -12.05 11.58 -14.48
N THR A 145 -12.12 10.52 -15.28
CA THR A 145 -13.27 10.25 -16.17
C THR A 145 -14.46 9.63 -15.42
N GLY A 146 -14.32 9.37 -14.12
CA GLY A 146 -15.36 8.85 -13.25
C GLY A 146 -15.71 7.40 -13.54
N ILE A 147 -14.74 6.56 -13.91
CA ILE A 147 -14.95 5.10 -14.04
C ILE A 147 -15.22 4.50 -12.66
N TYR A 148 -14.48 4.98 -11.66
CA TYR A 148 -14.65 4.62 -10.27
C TYR A 148 -14.38 5.81 -9.35
N SER A 149 -14.82 5.73 -8.10
CA SER A 149 -14.43 6.65 -7.03
C SER A 149 -13.81 5.89 -5.86
N VAL A 150 -13.04 6.58 -5.02
CA VAL A 150 -12.36 6.02 -3.84
C VAL A 150 -12.68 6.88 -2.63
N GLU A 151 -13.14 6.23 -1.55
CA GLU A 151 -13.47 6.85 -0.27
C GLU A 151 -12.75 6.07 0.85
N LEU A 152 -12.06 6.76 1.75
CA LEU A 152 -11.42 6.13 2.92
C LEU A 152 -12.46 5.87 4.00
N VAL A 153 -12.50 4.64 4.51
CA VAL A 153 -13.44 4.24 5.56
C VAL A 153 -12.88 4.70 6.90
N ASN A 154 -13.63 5.55 7.62
CA ASN A 154 -13.21 6.12 8.91
C ASN A 154 -11.84 6.84 8.84
N ASP A 155 -11.56 7.53 7.72
CA ASP A 155 -10.26 8.16 7.45
C ASP A 155 -9.05 7.19 7.50
N SER A 156 -9.30 5.87 7.44
CA SER A 156 -8.25 4.85 7.46
C SER A 156 -7.61 4.69 6.08
N LEU A 157 -6.29 4.84 6.02
CA LEU A 157 -5.51 4.54 4.82
C LEU A 157 -5.50 3.03 4.49
N TYR A 158 -5.91 2.16 5.41
CA TYR A 158 -5.90 0.72 5.24
C TYR A 158 -7.26 0.12 4.85
N GLU A 159 -8.33 0.93 4.82
CA GLU A 159 -9.68 0.47 4.47
C GLU A 159 -10.35 1.42 3.48
N TRP A 160 -10.54 0.98 2.23
CA TRP A 160 -11.11 1.82 1.18
C TRP A 160 -12.45 1.28 0.71
N HIS A 161 -13.34 2.20 0.36
CA HIS A 161 -14.54 1.97 -0.42
C HIS A 161 -14.31 2.44 -1.85
N VAL A 162 -14.32 1.50 -2.79
CA VAL A 162 -14.17 1.77 -4.21
C VAL A 162 -15.52 1.54 -4.88
N LYS A 163 -16.13 2.60 -5.43
CA LYS A 163 -17.38 2.49 -6.18
C LYS A 163 -17.06 2.38 -7.65
N LEU A 164 -17.40 1.26 -8.30
CA LEU A 164 -17.35 1.15 -9.75
C LEU A 164 -18.59 1.83 -10.33
N LEU A 165 -18.41 3.01 -10.91
CA LEU A 165 -19.47 3.87 -11.43
C LEU A 165 -19.80 3.56 -12.90
N LYS A 166 -18.80 3.12 -13.67
CA LYS A 166 -18.95 2.76 -15.08
C LYS A 166 -18.38 1.37 -15.32
N VAL A 167 -19.20 0.53 -15.95
CA VAL A 167 -18.83 -0.77 -16.52
C VAL A 167 -19.01 -0.71 -18.03
N ASP A 168 -18.58 -1.73 -18.77
CA ASP A 168 -18.74 -1.82 -20.22
C ASP A 168 -20.22 -1.60 -20.62
N PRO A 169 -20.55 -0.55 -21.41
CA PRO A 169 -21.92 -0.20 -21.76
C PRO A 169 -22.65 -1.29 -22.56
N ASP A 170 -21.91 -2.15 -23.27
CA ASP A 170 -22.49 -3.25 -24.05
C ASP A 170 -22.77 -4.49 -23.19
N SER A 171 -22.36 -4.49 -21.92
CA SER A 171 -22.55 -5.61 -21.01
C SER A 171 -23.97 -5.66 -20.42
N PRO A 172 -24.54 -6.86 -20.18
CA PRO A 172 -25.79 -6.99 -19.42
C PRO A 172 -25.70 -6.42 -17.99
N LEU A 173 -24.49 -6.40 -17.41
CA LEU A 173 -24.24 -5.78 -16.11
C LEU A 173 -24.53 -4.27 -16.12
N HIS A 174 -24.19 -3.58 -17.21
CA HIS A 174 -24.51 -2.15 -17.36
C HIS A 174 -26.01 -1.91 -17.29
N SER A 175 -26.80 -2.67 -18.05
CA SER A 175 -28.26 -2.57 -18.03
C SER A 175 -28.83 -2.87 -16.64
N ASP A 176 -28.30 -3.88 -15.95
CA ASP A 176 -28.72 -4.20 -14.59
C ASP A 176 -28.47 -3.05 -13.61
N LEU A 177 -27.35 -2.33 -13.74
CA LEU A 177 -27.03 -1.16 -12.90
C LEU A 177 -27.97 0.02 -13.16
N GLN A 178 -28.44 0.21 -14.41
CA GLN A 178 -29.46 1.22 -14.71
C GLN A 178 -30.81 0.87 -14.05
N VAL A 179 -31.20 -0.41 -14.08
CA VAL A 179 -32.40 -0.88 -13.36
C VAL A 179 -32.25 -0.71 -11.85
N LEU A 180 -31.06 -0.95 -11.30
CA LEU A 180 -30.77 -0.73 -9.89
C LEU A 180 -30.87 0.75 -9.50
N LYS A 181 -30.42 1.65 -10.39
CA LYS A 181 -30.57 3.10 -10.23
C LYS A 181 -32.03 3.49 -10.12
N GLU A 182 -32.88 2.99 -11.01
CA GLU A 182 -34.31 3.28 -11.03
C GLU A 182 -35.03 2.76 -9.78
N LYS A 183 -34.64 1.58 -9.28
CA LYS A 183 -35.31 0.92 -8.15
C LYS A 183 -34.83 1.37 -6.77
N GLU A 184 -33.53 1.57 -6.62
CA GLU A 184 -32.89 1.77 -5.31
C GLU A 184 -32.07 3.06 -5.24
N GLY A 185 -31.96 3.82 -6.32
CA GLY A 185 -31.12 5.03 -6.39
C GLY A 185 -29.62 4.75 -6.40
N VAL A 186 -29.21 3.50 -6.66
CA VAL A 186 -27.81 3.06 -6.66
C VAL A 186 -27.43 2.55 -8.05
N GLU A 187 -26.39 3.13 -8.65
CA GLU A 187 -25.91 2.77 -10.00
C GLU A 187 -24.48 2.24 -10.04
N TYR A 188 -23.96 1.80 -8.88
CA TYR A 188 -22.56 1.39 -8.74
C TYR A 188 -22.40 0.05 -8.04
N ILE A 189 -21.23 -0.57 -8.25
CA ILE A 189 -20.79 -1.73 -7.48
C ILE A 189 -19.80 -1.23 -6.43
N LEU A 190 -20.14 -1.42 -5.15
CA LEU A 190 -19.28 -1.06 -4.03
C LEU A 190 -18.35 -2.21 -3.70
N LEU A 191 -17.06 -1.95 -3.80
CA LEU A 191 -15.98 -2.82 -3.36
C LEU A 191 -15.40 -2.29 -2.05
N ASN A 192 -14.95 -3.19 -1.19
CA ASN A 192 -14.13 -2.87 -0.03
C ASN A 192 -12.74 -3.47 -0.22
N PHE A 193 -11.73 -2.61 -0.14
CA PHE A 193 -10.32 -2.97 -0.16
C PHE A 193 -9.79 -2.85 1.27
N SER A 194 -9.21 -3.93 1.77
CA SER A 194 -8.58 -4.01 3.09
C SER A 194 -7.10 -4.34 2.90
N PHE A 195 -6.25 -3.45 3.38
CA PHE A 195 -4.79 -3.56 3.30
C PHE A 195 -4.24 -3.98 4.65
N LYS A 196 -3.14 -4.73 4.64
CA LYS A 196 -2.43 -5.15 5.86
C LYS A 196 -1.05 -4.52 5.93
N ASP A 197 -0.42 -4.63 7.08
CA ASP A 197 0.90 -4.07 7.41
C ASP A 197 2.02 -4.55 6.48
N ASN A 198 1.84 -5.71 5.85
CA ASN A 198 2.78 -6.30 4.90
C ASN A 198 2.49 -5.93 3.44
N PHE A 199 1.53 -5.05 3.17
CA PHE A 199 1.35 -4.46 1.84
C PHE A 199 2.61 -3.64 1.48
N PRO A 200 3.16 -3.73 0.26
CA PRO A 200 2.62 -4.37 -0.95
C PRO A 200 3.05 -5.82 -1.19
N PHE A 201 3.70 -6.49 -0.24
CA PHE A 201 4.15 -7.88 -0.41
C PHE A 201 2.98 -8.88 -0.38
N ASP A 202 1.99 -8.64 0.48
CA ASP A 202 0.71 -9.35 0.44
C ASP A 202 -0.34 -8.55 -0.37
N PRO A 203 -1.25 -9.23 -1.11
CA PRO A 203 -2.33 -8.57 -1.83
C PRO A 203 -3.33 -7.91 -0.88
N PRO A 204 -4.05 -6.87 -1.36
CA PRO A 204 -5.23 -6.39 -0.65
C PRO A 204 -6.31 -7.48 -0.61
N PHE A 205 -7.04 -7.57 0.50
CA PHE A 205 -8.26 -8.34 0.54
C PHE A 205 -9.40 -7.51 -0.05
N VAL A 206 -9.94 -7.96 -1.19
CA VAL A 206 -11.01 -7.26 -1.90
C VAL A 206 -12.30 -8.07 -1.89
N ARG A 207 -13.41 -7.40 -1.60
CA ARG A 207 -14.76 -7.99 -1.63
C ARG A 207 -15.79 -7.04 -2.19
N VAL A 208 -16.84 -7.60 -2.78
CA VAL A 208 -18.07 -6.89 -3.10
C VAL A 208 -18.88 -6.68 -1.82
N VAL A 209 -19.28 -5.44 -1.58
CA VAL A 209 -20.17 -5.03 -0.49
C VAL A 209 -21.62 -5.03 -0.98
N SER A 210 -21.85 -4.43 -2.15
CA SER A 210 -23.17 -4.34 -2.80
C SER A 210 -23.03 -3.99 -4.28
N PRO A 211 -24.01 -4.31 -5.14
CA PRO A 211 -25.15 -5.19 -4.89
C PRO A 211 -24.72 -6.67 -4.81
N VAL A 212 -25.66 -7.57 -4.54
CA VAL A 212 -25.40 -9.01 -4.68
C VAL A 212 -25.31 -9.35 -6.16
N LEU A 213 -24.28 -10.09 -6.54
CA LEU A 213 -23.95 -10.42 -7.92
C LEU A 213 -23.95 -11.94 -8.12
N THR A 214 -24.41 -12.39 -9.27
CA THR A 214 -24.23 -13.76 -9.76
C THR A 214 -23.29 -13.77 -10.95
N GLY A 215 -22.41 -14.76 -11.05
CA GLY A 215 -21.34 -14.75 -12.07
C GLY A 215 -20.20 -13.81 -11.68
N GLY A 216 -19.41 -13.36 -12.66
CA GLY A 216 -18.35 -12.38 -12.44
C GLY A 216 -17.20 -12.86 -11.56
N TYR A 217 -17.09 -14.17 -11.33
CA TYR A 217 -16.16 -14.75 -10.35
C TYR A 217 -16.40 -14.25 -8.91
N VAL A 218 -17.62 -13.77 -8.60
CA VAL A 218 -18.00 -13.38 -7.25
C VAL A 218 -18.51 -14.60 -6.49
N LEU A 219 -17.85 -14.90 -5.38
CA LEU A 219 -18.18 -16.02 -4.50
C LEU A 219 -19.19 -15.62 -3.42
N GLY A 220 -19.69 -16.64 -2.71
CA GLY A 220 -20.54 -16.45 -1.52
C GLY A 220 -19.89 -15.51 -0.51
N GLY A 221 -20.70 -14.62 0.07
CA GLY A 221 -20.24 -13.58 0.99
C GLY A 221 -19.60 -12.35 0.34
N GLY A 222 -19.38 -12.35 -0.99
CA GLY A 222 -18.85 -11.22 -1.75
C GLY A 222 -17.35 -11.31 -2.04
N ALA A 223 -16.67 -12.42 -1.74
CA ALA A 223 -15.25 -12.58 -2.11
C ALA A 223 -15.06 -12.67 -3.62
N LEU A 224 -13.93 -12.20 -4.13
CA LEU A 224 -13.58 -12.29 -5.54
C LEU A 224 -12.64 -13.47 -5.80
N CYS A 225 -12.97 -14.30 -6.78
CA CYS A 225 -12.14 -15.39 -7.25
C CYS A 225 -11.23 -14.92 -8.38
N MET A 226 -10.10 -14.30 -8.02
CA MET A 226 -9.15 -13.73 -8.98
C MET A 226 -7.72 -14.08 -8.57
N GLU A 227 -6.95 -14.62 -9.52
CA GLU A 227 -5.58 -15.08 -9.29
C GLU A 227 -4.69 -13.96 -8.73
N LEU A 228 -4.78 -12.75 -9.28
CA LEU A 228 -4.01 -11.60 -8.80
C LEU A 228 -4.28 -11.22 -7.34
N LEU A 229 -5.40 -11.64 -6.74
CA LEU A 229 -5.73 -11.38 -5.33
C LEU A 229 -5.29 -12.53 -4.42
N THR A 230 -4.50 -13.47 -4.94
CA THR A 230 -3.90 -14.57 -4.19
C THR A 230 -2.40 -14.43 -4.12
N LYS A 231 -1.78 -15.07 -3.12
CA LYS A 231 -0.32 -15.00 -2.92
C LYS A 231 0.47 -15.48 -4.14
N GLN A 232 -0.11 -16.39 -4.91
CA GLN A 232 0.53 -16.99 -6.08
C GLN A 232 0.49 -16.06 -7.30
N GLY A 233 -0.60 -15.30 -7.47
CA GLY A 233 -0.78 -14.40 -8.62
C GLY A 233 -0.49 -12.93 -8.34
N TRP A 234 -0.38 -12.55 -7.07
CA TRP A 234 -0.09 -11.17 -6.68
C TRP A 234 1.36 -10.79 -6.97
N SER A 235 1.53 -9.56 -7.45
CA SER A 235 2.84 -8.92 -7.57
C SER A 235 2.76 -7.55 -6.92
N SER A 236 3.75 -7.23 -6.08
CA SER A 236 3.90 -5.91 -5.48
C SER A 236 4.12 -4.79 -6.52
N ALA A 237 4.41 -5.16 -7.77
CA ALA A 237 4.50 -4.23 -8.90
C ALA A 237 3.13 -3.78 -9.43
N TYR A 238 2.03 -4.44 -9.08
CA TYR A 238 0.70 -3.99 -9.49
C TYR A 238 0.31 -2.69 -8.77
N SER A 239 -0.20 -1.73 -9.54
CA SER A 239 -0.86 -0.55 -8.97
C SER A 239 -2.29 -0.88 -8.56
N ILE A 240 -2.82 -0.18 -7.58
CA ILE A 240 -4.20 -0.36 -7.13
C ILE A 240 -5.19 0.11 -8.20
N GLU A 241 -4.85 1.13 -9.00
CA GLU A 241 -5.61 1.48 -10.20
C GLU A 241 -5.78 0.28 -11.14
N SER A 242 -4.69 -0.43 -11.47
CA SER A 242 -4.77 -1.56 -12.41
C SER A 242 -5.59 -2.71 -11.82
N VAL A 243 -5.48 -2.96 -10.51
CA VAL A 243 -6.31 -3.93 -9.79
C VAL A 243 -7.80 -3.56 -9.88
N ILE A 244 -8.16 -2.31 -9.62
CA ILE A 244 -9.55 -1.82 -9.73
C ILE A 244 -10.09 -2.03 -11.15
N MET A 245 -9.31 -1.63 -12.16
CA MET A 245 -9.68 -1.75 -13.57
C MET A 245 -9.80 -3.22 -14.00
N GLN A 246 -8.92 -4.09 -13.52
CA GLN A 246 -8.95 -5.52 -13.82
C GLN A 246 -10.15 -6.21 -13.15
N ILE A 247 -10.52 -5.82 -11.93
CA ILE A 247 -11.76 -6.28 -11.29
C ILE A 247 -12.96 -5.86 -12.14
N ASN A 248 -13.04 -4.59 -12.55
CA ASN A 248 -14.12 -4.07 -13.39
C ASN A 248 -14.27 -4.89 -14.68
N ALA A 249 -13.17 -5.11 -15.40
CA ALA A 249 -13.15 -5.93 -16.62
C ALA A 249 -13.51 -7.40 -16.35
N THR A 250 -13.07 -7.97 -15.23
CA THR A 250 -13.31 -9.38 -14.88
C THR A 250 -14.78 -9.63 -14.51
N LEU A 251 -15.44 -8.67 -13.88
CA LEU A 251 -16.88 -8.75 -13.62
C LEU A 251 -17.67 -8.86 -14.94
N VAL A 252 -17.34 -8.00 -15.92
CA VAL A 252 -17.96 -8.04 -17.26
C VAL A 252 -17.64 -9.34 -17.98
N LYS A 253 -16.35 -9.73 -18.06
CA LYS A 253 -15.91 -10.97 -18.72
C LYS A 253 -16.54 -12.21 -18.10
N GLY A 254 -16.70 -12.21 -16.77
CA GLY A 254 -17.38 -13.28 -16.03
C GLY A 254 -18.90 -13.23 -16.12
N LYS A 255 -19.47 -12.36 -16.97
CA LYS A 255 -20.92 -12.19 -17.19
C LYS A 255 -21.66 -11.94 -15.87
N ALA A 256 -21.10 -11.10 -15.00
CA ALA A 256 -21.72 -10.73 -13.74
C ALA A 256 -23.11 -10.13 -13.99
N ARG A 257 -24.08 -10.48 -13.15
CA ARG A 257 -25.46 -9.97 -13.16
C ARG A 257 -25.88 -9.54 -11.77
N VAL A 258 -26.71 -8.51 -11.67
CA VAL A 258 -27.29 -8.10 -10.38
C VAL A 258 -28.37 -9.08 -9.98
N GLN A 259 -28.27 -9.63 -8.76
CA GLN A 259 -29.30 -10.49 -8.21
C GLN A 259 -30.38 -9.65 -7.50
N PHE A 260 -31.35 -9.16 -8.28
CA PHE A 260 -32.47 -8.40 -7.74
C PHE A 260 -33.26 -9.21 -6.71
N GLY A 261 -33.57 -8.60 -5.56
CA GLY A 261 -34.31 -9.25 -4.46
C GLY A 261 -33.47 -10.16 -3.57
N ALA A 262 -32.15 -10.26 -3.79
CA ALA A 262 -31.26 -10.96 -2.87
C ALA A 262 -31.22 -10.27 -1.49
N ASN A 263 -31.01 -11.07 -0.45
CA ASN A 263 -30.86 -10.53 0.90
C ASN A 263 -29.53 -9.74 1.00
N LYS A 264 -29.61 -8.43 1.30
CA LYS A 264 -28.43 -7.55 1.42
C LYS A 264 -27.41 -8.05 2.46
N ASN A 265 -27.84 -8.76 3.50
CA ASN A 265 -26.96 -9.34 4.52
C ASN A 265 -26.20 -10.60 4.05
N GLN A 266 -26.45 -11.06 2.82
CA GLN A 266 -25.75 -12.20 2.23
C GLN A 266 -24.24 -11.92 2.10
N TYR A 267 -23.87 -10.67 1.80
CA TYR A 267 -22.49 -10.22 1.72
C TYR A 267 -22.05 -9.61 3.04
N ASN A 268 -20.96 -10.14 3.59
CA ASN A 268 -20.32 -9.63 4.79
C ASN A 268 -18.87 -10.13 4.86
N LEU A 269 -18.07 -9.44 5.67
CA LEU A 269 -16.64 -9.69 5.78
C LEU A 269 -16.33 -11.14 6.18
N ALA A 270 -17.02 -11.68 7.19
CA ALA A 270 -16.75 -13.03 7.70
C ALA A 270 -16.97 -14.11 6.63
N ARG A 271 -18.09 -14.04 5.90
CA ARG A 271 -18.40 -14.97 4.80
C ARG A 271 -17.43 -14.81 3.63
N ALA A 272 -17.10 -13.58 3.25
CA ALA A 272 -16.10 -13.33 2.21
C ALA A 272 -14.73 -13.94 2.58
N GLN A 273 -14.27 -13.73 3.80
CA GLN A 273 -13.00 -14.31 4.28
C GLN A 273 -13.02 -15.84 4.30
N GLN A 274 -14.14 -16.46 4.69
CA GLN A 274 -14.30 -17.92 4.63
C GLN A 274 -14.24 -18.45 3.20
N SER A 275 -14.94 -17.81 2.26
CA SER A 275 -14.88 -18.17 0.84
C SER A 275 -13.48 -18.01 0.26
N TYR A 276 -12.78 -16.92 0.60
CA TYR A 276 -11.40 -16.69 0.17
C TYR A 276 -10.43 -17.75 0.70
N LYS A 277 -10.53 -18.11 1.99
CA LYS A 277 -9.70 -19.19 2.57
C LYS A 277 -9.91 -20.52 1.83
N SER A 278 -11.17 -20.85 1.53
CA SER A 278 -11.52 -22.07 0.79
C SER A 278 -10.97 -22.04 -0.63
N LEU A 279 -11.08 -20.89 -1.30
CA LEU A 279 -10.53 -20.66 -2.64
C LEU A 279 -9.03 -20.91 -2.69
N VAL A 280 -8.26 -20.28 -1.78
CA VAL A 280 -6.80 -20.39 -1.78
C VAL A 280 -6.37 -21.85 -1.60
N GLN A 281 -7.02 -22.59 -0.69
CA GLN A 281 -6.76 -24.02 -0.49
C GLN A 281 -7.03 -24.88 -1.73
N ILE A 282 -8.10 -24.58 -2.47
CA ILE A 282 -8.45 -25.32 -3.69
C ILE A 282 -7.44 -25.05 -4.80
N HIS A 283 -7.07 -23.79 -5.02
CA HIS A 283 -6.14 -23.42 -6.10
C HIS A 283 -4.68 -23.72 -5.79
N GLU A 284 -4.25 -23.72 -4.52
CA GLU A 284 -2.93 -24.24 -4.13
C GLU A 284 -2.78 -25.72 -4.50
N LYS A 285 -3.87 -26.49 -4.42
CA LYS A 285 -3.86 -27.92 -4.74
C LYS A 285 -4.02 -28.20 -6.24
N ASN A 286 -4.89 -27.46 -6.93
CA ASN A 286 -5.32 -27.78 -8.29
C ASN A 286 -4.77 -26.83 -9.37
N GLY A 287 -4.08 -25.76 -8.98
CA GLY A 287 -3.61 -24.70 -9.88
C GLY A 287 -4.71 -23.71 -10.29
N TRP A 288 -4.29 -22.64 -10.95
CA TRP A 288 -5.18 -21.72 -11.65
C TRP A 288 -5.35 -22.17 -13.10
N TYR A 289 -6.60 -22.30 -13.53
CA TYR A 289 -6.93 -22.67 -14.91
C TYR A 289 -7.56 -21.47 -15.61
N THR A 290 -6.99 -21.09 -16.76
CA THR A 290 -7.57 -20.09 -17.65
C THR A 290 -8.57 -20.79 -18.57
N PRO A 291 -9.87 -20.45 -18.55
CA PRO A 291 -10.81 -21.02 -19.51
C PRO A 291 -10.38 -20.75 -20.96
N PRO A 292 -10.65 -21.67 -21.92
CA PRO A 292 -10.32 -21.48 -23.32
C PRO A 292 -10.90 -20.18 -23.89
N LYS A 293 -10.23 -19.60 -24.90
CA LYS A 293 -10.58 -18.28 -25.47
C LYS A 293 -11.97 -18.22 -26.13
N GLU A 294 -12.63 -19.35 -26.34
CA GLU A 294 -13.87 -19.46 -27.10
C GLU A 294 -15.15 -19.09 -26.30
N ASP A 295 -15.05 -18.92 -24.98
CA ASP A 295 -16.19 -18.56 -24.12
C ASP A 295 -16.37 -17.03 -23.88
N GLY A 296 -15.61 -16.20 -24.62
CA GLY A 296 -15.64 -14.73 -24.58
C GLY A 296 -16.81 -14.14 -25.35
#